data_AF-A0AA50H8V0-F1
#
_entry.id   AF-A0AA50H8V0-F1
#
_cell.length_a   1.000
_cell.length_b   1.000
_cell.length_c   1.000
_cell.angle_alpha   90.00
_cell.angle_beta   90.00
_cell.angle_gamma   90.00
#
_symmetry.space_group_name_H-M   'P 1'
#
loop_
_entity.id
_entity.type
_entity.pdbx_description
1 polymer ?
#
loop_
_entity_poly.entity_id
_entity_poly.type
_entity_poly.pdbx_seq_one_letter_code
_entity_poly.pdbx_strand_id
1 'polypeptide(L)'
;MAHFKIVYQNYPLDLAVEEPRITLRASSGSWPGQTLEDHVVLDLTVTSPKFFFDPNNDPEDDVSQWLNPALDTQWLKIPVKRFENRDYRSLQDIRADFQGEGTRNALTGEDWWEAPGLITTYSDEFFTRADIAIRHDGNGTFSVQLSGTTQFDTAFDIAFSAPLSVRLVGYRNTATKDELLGWFDRFLKKDDFTFTSLQRGEDLYLDGTVK
;
A
#
# COMPACT_ATOMS: atom_id res chain seq x y z
N MET A 1 1.97 15.75 11.00
CA MET A 1 3.36 15.76 10.50
C MET A 1 3.72 14.33 10.15
N ALA A 2 4.38 14.11 9.02
CA ALA A 2 4.79 12.77 8.62
C ALA A 2 5.85 12.22 9.60
N HIS A 3 5.77 10.93 9.91
CA HIS A 3 6.70 10.22 10.78
C HIS A 3 6.71 8.72 10.43
N PHE A 4 7.84 8.08 10.68
CA PHE A 4 8.00 6.63 10.59
C PHE A 4 8.66 6.16 11.87
N LYS A 5 7.86 5.62 12.79
CA LYS A 5 8.35 5.14 14.08
C LYS A 5 8.24 3.63 14.15
N ILE A 6 9.30 2.99 14.64
CA ILE A 6 9.33 1.56 14.91
C ILE A 6 10.08 1.27 16.20
N VAL A 7 9.77 0.13 16.82
CA VAL A 7 10.56 -0.41 17.93
C VAL A 7 11.32 -1.62 17.41
N TYR A 8 12.57 -1.41 17.00
CA TYR A 8 13.44 -2.47 16.49
C TYR A 8 14.30 -3.04 17.62
N GLN A 9 14.15 -4.32 17.94
CA GLN A 9 14.86 -4.99 19.05
C GLN A 9 14.80 -4.20 20.38
N ASN A 10 13.63 -3.69 20.74
CA ASN A 10 13.39 -2.82 21.90
C ASN A 10 13.95 -1.38 21.82
N TYR A 11 14.63 -1.01 20.73
CA TYR A 11 15.08 0.36 20.50
C TYR A 11 14.00 1.16 19.76
N PRO A 12 13.48 2.24 20.36
CA PRO A 12 12.57 3.13 19.66
C PRO A 12 13.35 3.96 18.64
N LEU A 13 12.93 3.88 17.39
CA LEU A 13 13.53 4.62 16.27
C LEU A 13 12.50 5.59 15.70
N ASP A 14 12.87 6.85 15.57
CA ASP A 14 12.12 7.88 14.86
C ASP A 14 12.85 8.22 13.57
N LEU A 15 12.27 7.83 12.45
CA LEU A 15 12.93 7.79 11.15
C LEU A 15 12.35 8.85 10.22
N ALA A 16 13.22 9.38 9.35
CA ALA A 16 12.78 10.24 8.27
C ALA A 16 11.90 9.44 7.29
N VAL A 17 10.83 10.08 6.82
CA VAL A 17 9.93 9.55 5.77
C VAL A 17 10.47 9.95 4.41
N GLU A 18 10.68 8.96 3.55
CA GLU A 18 11.08 9.13 2.16
C GLU A 18 10.11 8.41 1.22
N GLU A 19 9.95 8.97 0.02
CA GLU A 19 9.13 8.41 -1.07
C GLU A 19 7.72 7.93 -0.67
N PRO A 20 6.91 8.73 0.06
CA PRO A 20 5.55 8.31 0.40
C PRO A 20 4.70 8.14 -0.86
N ARG A 21 4.04 7.00 -1.00
CA ARG A 21 3.17 6.68 -2.13
C ARG A 21 1.86 6.08 -1.64
N ILE A 22 0.77 6.51 -2.29
CA ILE A 22 -0.58 5.97 -2.13
C ILE A 22 -1.04 5.62 -3.54
N THR A 23 -1.15 4.34 -3.85
CA THR A 23 -1.44 3.85 -5.20
C THR A 23 -2.60 2.87 -5.18
N LEU A 24 -3.60 3.07 -6.04
CA LEU A 24 -4.57 2.02 -6.36
C LEU A 24 -4.05 1.21 -7.55
N ARG A 25 -3.85 -0.09 -7.36
CA ARG A 25 -3.28 -0.99 -8.36
C ARG A 25 -4.28 -2.05 -8.79
N ALA A 26 -4.31 -2.34 -10.09
CA ALA A 26 -5.00 -3.48 -10.66
C ALA A 26 -4.20 -4.07 -11.82
N SER A 27 -4.29 -5.38 -12.01
CA SER A 27 -3.60 -6.08 -13.09
C SER A 27 -4.51 -7.09 -13.77
N SER A 28 -4.59 -7.07 -15.10
CA SER A 28 -5.09 -8.20 -15.88
C SER A 28 -3.93 -9.15 -16.19
N GLY A 29 -4.10 -10.45 -15.95
CA GLY A 29 -3.27 -11.44 -16.64
C GLY A 29 -1.89 -11.78 -16.07
N SER A 30 -1.64 -11.70 -14.77
CA SER A 30 -0.40 -12.25 -14.18
C SER A 30 -0.21 -13.74 -14.54
N TRP A 31 -1.31 -14.45 -14.82
CA TRP A 31 -1.37 -15.83 -15.32
C TRP A 31 -2.40 -15.99 -16.46
N PRO A 32 -2.27 -17.01 -17.33
CA PRO A 32 -3.25 -17.26 -18.40
C PRO A 32 -4.69 -17.41 -17.87
N GLY A 33 -5.62 -16.64 -18.42
CA GLY A 33 -7.04 -16.66 -18.04
C GLY A 33 -7.43 -15.74 -16.87
N GLN A 34 -6.46 -15.05 -16.25
CA GLN A 34 -6.77 -14.09 -15.18
C GLN A 34 -7.44 -12.83 -15.73
N THR A 35 -8.62 -12.51 -15.20
CA THR A 35 -9.40 -11.32 -15.55
C THR A 35 -9.22 -10.22 -14.49
N LEU A 36 -9.63 -8.99 -14.82
CA LEU A 36 -9.67 -7.90 -13.84
C LEU A 36 -10.68 -8.24 -12.75
N GLU A 37 -10.25 -8.15 -11.50
CA GLU A 37 -11.02 -8.58 -10.34
C GLU A 37 -11.99 -7.49 -9.87
N ASP A 38 -12.91 -7.84 -8.97
CA ASP A 38 -13.87 -6.89 -8.35
C ASP A 38 -13.25 -6.14 -7.15
N HIS A 39 -11.93 -5.99 -7.15
CA HIS A 39 -11.17 -5.20 -6.18
C HIS A 39 -9.96 -4.55 -6.84
N VAL A 40 -9.43 -3.53 -6.17
CA VAL A 40 -8.10 -2.95 -6.40
C VAL A 40 -7.24 -3.24 -5.18
N VAL A 41 -5.93 -3.27 -5.35
CA VAL A 41 -4.98 -3.25 -4.23
C VAL A 41 -4.69 -1.79 -3.90
N LEU A 42 -4.71 -1.44 -2.61
CA LEU A 42 -4.18 -0.18 -2.13
C LEU A 42 -2.74 -0.39 -1.65
N ASP A 43 -1.79 0.01 -2.49
CA ASP A 43 -0.37 0.02 -2.13
C ASP A 43 -0.07 1.31 -1.35
N LEU A 44 0.20 1.16 -0.05
CA LEU A 44 0.75 2.17 0.83
C LEU A 44 2.24 1.88 0.97
N THR A 45 3.08 2.81 0.53
CA THR A 45 4.53 2.64 0.57
C THR A 45 5.20 3.86 1.17
N VAL A 46 6.13 3.64 2.06
CA VAL A 46 7.05 4.66 2.56
C VAL A 46 8.36 3.98 2.92
N THR A 47 9.48 4.65 2.65
CA THR A 47 10.80 4.19 3.05
C THR A 47 11.42 5.16 4.04
N SER A 48 12.50 4.74 4.66
CA SER A 48 13.42 5.61 5.37
C SER A 48 14.83 5.45 4.80
N PRO A 49 15.73 6.44 5.00
CA PRO A 49 17.10 6.31 4.54
C PRO A 49 17.76 5.08 5.17
N LYS A 50 18.53 4.34 4.38
CA LYS A 50 19.38 3.28 4.90
C LYS A 50 20.42 3.83 5.87
N PHE A 51 20.57 3.22 7.03
CA PHE A 51 21.55 3.62 8.05
C PHE A 51 22.20 2.42 8.72
N PHE A 52 23.40 2.61 9.29
CA PHE A 52 24.05 1.61 10.12
C PHE A 52 23.58 1.80 11.55
N PHE A 53 23.02 0.75 12.13
CA PHE A 53 22.50 0.72 13.49
C PHE A 53 23.43 -0.12 14.35
N ASP A 54 24.07 0.51 15.33
CA ASP A 54 24.92 -0.15 16.34
C ASP A 54 24.75 0.63 17.66
N PRO A 55 23.69 0.32 18.44
CA PRO A 55 23.35 1.05 19.66
C PRO A 55 24.30 0.76 20.82
N ASN A 56 24.99 -0.39 20.81
CA ASN A 56 25.88 -0.83 21.88
C ASN A 56 27.36 -0.55 21.57
N ASN A 57 27.64 -0.08 20.35
CA ASN A 57 28.99 0.11 19.81
C ASN A 57 29.81 -1.19 19.90
N ASP A 58 29.15 -2.31 19.61
CA ASP A 58 29.70 -3.67 19.64
C ASP A 58 29.43 -4.35 18.28
N PRO A 59 30.46 -4.54 17.45
CA PRO A 59 30.30 -5.13 16.13
C PRO A 59 29.99 -6.64 16.15
N GLU A 60 30.12 -7.30 17.30
CA GLU A 60 29.78 -8.72 17.48
C GLU A 60 28.33 -8.90 17.99
N ASP A 61 27.60 -7.81 18.27
CA ASP A 61 26.21 -7.87 18.70
C ASP A 61 25.26 -8.13 17.52
N ASP A 62 24.26 -8.99 17.72
CA ASP A 62 23.29 -9.41 16.70
C ASP A 62 22.39 -8.24 16.23
N VAL A 63 22.47 -7.10 16.90
CA VAL A 63 21.74 -5.87 16.56
C VAL A 63 22.51 -4.96 15.61
N SER A 64 23.83 -5.14 15.49
CA SER A 64 24.74 -4.22 14.78
C SER A 64 24.73 -4.47 13.28
N GLN A 65 23.96 -3.69 12.53
CA GLN A 65 23.78 -3.92 11.10
C GLN A 65 23.21 -2.74 10.32
N TRP A 66 23.20 -2.89 9.00
CA TRP A 66 22.51 -1.95 8.11
C TRP A 66 21.01 -2.21 8.10
N LEU A 67 20.23 -1.19 8.44
CA LEU A 67 18.77 -1.23 8.38
C LEU A 67 18.27 -0.39 7.20
N ASN A 68 17.17 -0.84 6.58
CA ASN A 68 16.45 -0.08 5.57
C ASN A 68 14.92 -0.16 5.79
N PRO A 69 14.40 0.50 6.85
CA PRO A 69 12.99 0.44 7.19
C PRO A 69 12.07 0.91 6.07
N ALA A 70 11.06 0.11 5.74
CA ALA A 70 10.05 0.39 4.74
C ALA A 70 8.68 -0.21 5.11
N LEU A 71 7.61 0.39 4.60
CA LEU A 71 6.23 -0.10 4.67
C LEU A 71 5.78 -0.55 3.29
N ASP A 72 5.06 -1.67 3.21
CA ASP A 72 4.37 -2.11 2.00
C ASP A 72 3.03 -2.80 2.34
N THR A 73 1.93 -2.38 1.70
CA THR A 73 0.60 -2.99 1.82
C THR A 73 0.10 -3.62 0.51
N GLN A 74 0.98 -4.24 -0.27
CA GLN A 74 0.66 -4.90 -1.54
C GLN A 74 -0.45 -5.98 -1.51
N TRP A 75 -0.98 -6.33 -0.33
CA TRP A 75 -2.11 -7.25 -0.12
C TRP A 75 -3.39 -6.59 0.38
N LEU A 76 -3.40 -5.27 0.60
CA LEU A 76 -4.58 -4.55 1.08
C LEU A 76 -5.61 -4.40 -0.04
N LYS A 77 -6.52 -5.37 -0.13
CA LYS A 77 -7.57 -5.43 -1.15
C LYS A 77 -8.76 -4.53 -0.78
N ILE A 78 -9.09 -3.61 -1.67
CA ILE A 78 -10.25 -2.73 -1.58
C ILE A 78 -11.29 -3.15 -2.63
N PRO A 79 -12.46 -3.67 -2.22
CA PRO A 79 -13.54 -3.99 -3.16
C PRO A 79 -14.00 -2.75 -3.93
N VAL A 80 -14.18 -2.86 -5.25
CA VAL A 80 -14.54 -1.70 -6.09
C VAL A 80 -15.90 -1.09 -5.70
N LYS A 81 -16.78 -1.88 -5.09
CA LYS A 81 -18.08 -1.41 -4.55
C LYS A 81 -17.96 -0.40 -3.40
N ARG A 82 -16.76 -0.21 -2.82
CA ARG A 82 -16.50 0.78 -1.77
C ARG A 82 -16.34 2.21 -2.30
N PHE A 83 -16.16 2.38 -3.61
CA PHE A 83 -16.07 3.70 -4.23
C PHE A 83 -17.46 4.23 -4.57
N GLU A 84 -18.02 5.03 -3.66
CA GLU A 84 -19.38 5.56 -3.80
C GLU A 84 -19.45 6.61 -4.92
N ASN A 85 -20.53 6.57 -5.72
CA ASN A 85 -20.77 7.55 -6.80
C ASN A 85 -19.60 7.72 -7.79
N ARG A 86 -18.74 6.71 -7.90
CA ARG A 86 -17.51 6.73 -8.69
C ARG A 86 -16.53 7.83 -8.27
N ASP A 87 -16.51 8.15 -6.99
CA ASP A 87 -15.68 9.19 -6.39
C ASP A 87 -14.47 8.59 -5.67
N TYR A 88 -13.26 8.99 -6.08
CA TYR A 88 -12.03 8.50 -5.45
C TYR A 88 -11.90 9.00 -4.00
N ARG A 89 -12.61 10.07 -3.62
CA ARG A 89 -12.60 10.62 -2.27
C ARG A 89 -13.24 9.68 -1.25
N SER A 90 -14.11 8.75 -1.67
CA SER A 90 -14.65 7.69 -0.81
C SER A 90 -13.58 6.78 -0.19
N LEU A 91 -12.34 6.83 -0.70
CA LEU A 91 -11.20 6.16 -0.08
C LEU A 91 -10.97 6.61 1.38
N GLN A 92 -11.36 7.83 1.75
CA GLN A 92 -11.26 8.30 3.14
C GLN A 92 -12.18 7.54 4.12
N ASP A 93 -13.25 6.91 3.61
CA ASP A 93 -14.22 6.19 4.42
C ASP A 93 -13.76 4.74 4.67
N ILE A 94 -12.64 4.34 4.06
CA ILE A 94 -12.02 3.03 4.22
C ILE A 94 -11.14 3.05 5.47
N ARG A 95 -11.54 2.22 6.45
CA ARG A 95 -10.71 1.84 7.59
C ARG A 95 -10.46 0.35 7.54
N ALA A 96 -9.19 -0.05 7.65
CA ALA A 96 -8.83 -1.45 7.79
C ALA A 96 -8.35 -1.69 9.22
N ASP A 97 -9.03 -2.59 9.92
CA ASP A 97 -8.66 -3.07 11.24
C ASP A 97 -8.34 -4.57 11.14
N PHE A 98 -7.07 -4.90 11.22
CA PHE A 98 -6.56 -6.27 11.15
C PHE A 98 -6.07 -6.67 12.53
N GLN A 99 -6.65 -7.74 13.08
CA GLN A 99 -6.34 -8.26 14.43
C GLN A 99 -5.70 -9.66 14.38
N GLY A 100 -5.19 -10.07 13.21
CA GLY A 100 -4.64 -11.38 12.94
C GLY A 100 -5.48 -12.18 11.94
N GLU A 101 -4.91 -13.28 11.45
CA GLU A 101 -5.60 -14.24 10.58
C GLU A 101 -6.92 -14.72 11.22
N GLY A 102 -7.96 -14.85 10.40
CA GLY A 102 -9.32 -15.16 10.85
C GLY A 102 -10.12 -13.96 11.37
N THR A 103 -9.51 -12.77 11.48
CA THR A 103 -10.27 -11.56 11.82
C THR A 103 -11.21 -11.17 10.69
N ARG A 104 -12.44 -10.79 11.03
CA ARG A 104 -13.43 -10.34 10.05
C ARG A 104 -12.94 -9.07 9.33
N ASN A 105 -12.73 -9.16 8.02
CA ASN A 105 -12.42 -8.04 7.16
C ASN A 105 -13.65 -7.16 6.93
N ALA A 106 -13.66 -5.97 7.53
CA ALA A 106 -14.75 -5.01 7.38
C ALA A 106 -14.94 -4.53 5.93
N LEU A 107 -13.92 -4.63 5.07
CA LEU A 107 -13.94 -4.17 3.68
C LEU A 107 -14.67 -5.17 2.76
N THR A 108 -14.29 -6.45 2.84
CA THR A 108 -14.85 -7.52 1.99
C THR A 108 -16.07 -8.17 2.62
N GLY A 109 -16.14 -8.24 3.95
CA GLY A 109 -17.08 -9.09 4.66
C GLY A 109 -16.67 -10.56 4.61
N GLU A 110 -15.39 -10.85 4.47
CA GLU A 110 -14.79 -12.19 4.59
C GLU A 110 -13.78 -12.17 5.74
N ASP A 111 -13.19 -13.30 6.10
CA ASP A 111 -12.16 -13.32 7.13
C ASP A 111 -10.80 -13.12 6.48
N TRP A 112 -9.91 -12.36 7.12
CA TRP A 112 -8.56 -12.15 6.63
C TRP A 112 -7.78 -13.46 6.69
N TRP A 113 -7.37 -13.97 5.53
CA TRP A 113 -6.50 -15.15 5.42
C TRP A 113 -5.01 -14.79 5.41
N GLU A 114 -4.67 -13.56 5.05
CA GLU A 114 -3.29 -13.06 4.95
C GLU A 114 -3.21 -11.66 5.56
N ALA A 115 -2.02 -11.30 6.06
CA ALA A 115 -1.75 -9.97 6.55
C ALA A 115 -1.87 -8.93 5.42
N PRO A 116 -2.46 -7.75 5.66
CA PRO A 116 -2.66 -6.75 4.61
C PRO A 116 -1.38 -5.97 4.24
N GLY A 117 -0.26 -6.26 4.89
CA GLY A 117 1.00 -5.58 4.68
C GLY A 117 2.12 -6.09 5.56
N LEU A 118 3.29 -5.47 5.40
CA LEU A 118 4.52 -5.76 6.12
C LEU A 118 5.33 -4.49 6.37
N ILE A 119 6.25 -4.59 7.33
CA ILE A 119 7.38 -3.68 7.47
C ILE A 119 8.66 -4.45 7.06
N THR A 120 9.48 -3.88 6.21
CA THR A 120 10.84 -4.39 5.96
C THR A 120 11.80 -3.59 6.84
N THR A 121 12.45 -4.17 7.84
CA THR A 121 13.48 -3.49 8.66
C THR A 121 14.87 -4.02 8.32
N TYR A 122 15.08 -5.28 8.66
CA TYR A 122 16.19 -6.17 8.32
C TYR A 122 15.71 -7.28 7.39
N SER A 123 14.52 -7.80 7.66
CA SER A 123 13.76 -8.74 6.84
C SER A 123 12.31 -8.27 6.72
N ASP A 124 11.52 -8.98 5.93
CA ASP A 124 10.10 -8.73 5.76
C ASP A 124 9.32 -9.25 6.97
N GLU A 125 8.66 -8.34 7.69
CA GLU A 125 7.87 -8.62 8.88
C GLU A 125 6.39 -8.35 8.63
N PHE A 126 5.60 -9.40 8.43
CA PHE A 126 4.15 -9.28 8.24
C PHE A 126 3.46 -8.71 9.47
N PHE A 127 2.39 -7.95 9.24
CA PHE A 127 1.54 -7.47 10.33
C PHE A 127 0.91 -8.64 11.07
N THR A 128 0.91 -8.58 12.40
CA THR A 128 0.02 -9.38 13.27
C THR A 128 -1.20 -8.57 13.68
N ARG A 129 -1.03 -7.25 13.83
CA ARG A 129 -2.12 -6.29 14.02
C ARG A 129 -1.81 -5.01 13.26
N ALA A 130 -2.83 -4.41 12.66
CA ALA A 130 -2.71 -3.11 12.00
C ALA A 130 -4.05 -2.38 11.99
N ASP A 131 -4.05 -1.12 12.42
CA ASP A 131 -5.13 -0.16 12.18
C ASP A 131 -4.66 0.83 11.13
N ILE A 132 -5.42 0.95 10.04
CA ILE A 132 -5.12 1.81 8.89
C ILE A 132 -6.29 2.76 8.71
N ALA A 133 -6.00 4.06 8.83
CA ALA A 133 -6.95 5.15 8.60
C ALA A 133 -6.45 6.06 7.50
N ILE A 134 -7.36 6.45 6.60
CA ILE A 134 -7.06 7.30 5.44
C ILE A 134 -7.97 8.52 5.51
N ARG A 135 -7.43 9.69 5.16
CA ARG A 135 -8.20 10.95 5.11
C ARG A 135 -7.89 11.69 3.82
N HIS A 136 -8.92 12.21 3.15
CA HIS A 136 -8.73 13.09 2.01
C HIS A 136 -8.39 14.51 2.48
N ASP A 137 -7.34 15.08 1.90
CA ASP A 137 -6.83 16.42 2.23
C ASP A 137 -7.23 17.51 1.23
N GLY A 138 -7.88 17.13 0.13
CA GLY A 138 -8.08 18.02 -1.02
C GLY A 138 -7.00 17.86 -2.08
N ASN A 139 -7.27 18.38 -3.29
CA ASN A 139 -6.35 18.33 -4.44
C ASN A 139 -5.79 16.93 -4.74
N GLY A 140 -6.60 15.88 -4.57
CA GLY A 140 -6.20 14.49 -4.80
C GLY A 140 -5.20 13.93 -3.78
N THR A 141 -4.89 14.67 -2.71
CA THR A 141 -3.95 14.24 -1.67
C THR A 141 -4.69 13.51 -0.55
N PHE A 142 -4.04 12.48 -0.01
CA PHE A 142 -4.52 11.72 1.13
C PHE A 142 -3.44 11.66 2.21
N SER A 143 -3.88 11.69 3.47
CA SER A 143 -3.08 11.36 4.64
C SER A 143 -3.43 9.97 5.12
N VAL A 144 -2.42 9.24 5.55
CA VAL A 144 -2.52 7.90 6.11
C VAL A 144 -1.98 7.93 7.53
N GLN A 145 -2.69 7.28 8.45
CA GLN A 145 -2.19 6.87 9.75
C GLN A 145 -2.26 5.35 9.81
N LEU A 146 -1.15 4.71 10.15
CA LEU A 146 -1.01 3.27 10.23
C LEU A 146 -0.23 2.91 11.50
N SER A 147 -0.80 2.05 12.34
CA SER A 147 -0.16 1.63 13.59
C SER A 147 -0.47 0.17 13.90
N GLY A 148 0.43 -0.50 14.61
CA GLY A 148 0.28 -1.93 14.85
C GLY A 148 1.55 -2.64 15.32
N THR A 149 1.56 -3.95 15.11
CA THR A 149 2.66 -4.86 15.48
C THR A 149 2.90 -5.88 14.38
N THR A 150 4.15 -6.31 14.22
CA THR A 150 4.54 -7.37 13.27
C THR A 150 4.57 -8.74 13.94
N GLN A 151 4.91 -9.79 13.18
CA GLN A 151 5.12 -11.16 13.68
C GLN A 151 6.35 -11.34 14.59
N PHE A 152 7.24 -10.35 14.65
CA PHE A 152 8.39 -10.32 15.55
C PHE A 152 8.24 -9.31 16.68
N ASP A 153 6.99 -8.94 16.99
CA ASP A 153 6.63 -7.97 18.03
C ASP A 153 7.20 -6.55 17.80
N THR A 154 7.63 -6.23 16.58
CA THR A 154 8.02 -4.86 16.19
C THR A 154 6.78 -3.99 16.18
N ALA A 155 6.67 -3.09 17.17
CA ALA A 155 5.64 -2.07 17.19
C ALA A 155 5.96 -0.98 16.15
N PHE A 156 4.94 -0.47 15.46
CA PHE A 156 5.08 0.61 14.49
C PHE A 156 3.97 1.65 14.61
N ASP A 157 4.33 2.89 14.30
CA ASP A 157 3.42 4.04 14.19
C ASP A 157 3.92 4.94 13.05
N ILE A 158 3.14 5.02 11.98
CA ILE A 158 3.53 5.62 10.71
C ILE A 158 2.44 6.57 10.25
N ALA A 159 2.84 7.80 9.91
CA ALA A 159 1.96 8.74 9.24
C ALA A 159 2.66 9.41 8.08
N PHE A 160 1.96 9.55 6.97
CA PHE A 160 2.46 10.27 5.80
C PHE A 160 1.29 10.78 4.95
N SER A 161 1.61 11.66 4.00
CA SER A 161 0.66 12.16 3.03
C SER A 161 1.26 12.07 1.65
N ALA A 162 0.44 11.73 0.66
CA ALA A 162 0.85 11.67 -0.75
C ALA A 162 -0.35 11.92 -1.67
N PRO A 163 -0.11 12.42 -2.90
CA PRO A 163 -1.14 12.41 -3.93
C PRO A 163 -1.54 10.97 -4.26
N LEU A 164 -2.84 10.75 -4.49
CA LEU A 164 -3.35 9.48 -4.98
C LEU A 164 -2.86 9.26 -6.41
N SER A 165 -2.30 8.08 -6.65
CA SER A 165 -1.99 7.58 -7.98
C SER A 165 -2.73 6.29 -8.27
N VAL A 166 -2.81 5.94 -9.55
CA VAL A 166 -3.45 4.72 -10.05
C VAL A 166 -2.44 4.00 -10.94
N ARG A 167 -2.37 2.68 -10.83
CA ARG A 167 -1.59 1.83 -11.74
C ARG A 167 -2.46 0.70 -12.27
N LEU A 168 -2.77 0.75 -13.55
CA LEU A 168 -3.45 -0.33 -14.26
C LEU A 168 -2.44 -1.06 -15.12
N VAL A 169 -2.38 -2.38 -15.01
CA VAL A 169 -1.41 -3.20 -15.74
C VAL A 169 -2.15 -4.23 -16.58
N GLY A 170 -1.83 -4.29 -17.87
CA GLY A 170 -2.24 -5.37 -18.76
C GLY A 170 -1.04 -6.25 -19.07
N TYR A 171 -0.91 -7.39 -18.39
CA TYR A 171 0.21 -8.31 -18.62
C TYR A 171 -0.01 -9.15 -19.89
N ARG A 172 1.04 -9.43 -20.64
CA ARG A 172 1.05 -10.40 -21.75
C ARG A 172 -0.10 -10.22 -22.75
N ASN A 173 -0.37 -8.97 -23.13
CA ASN A 173 -1.46 -8.57 -24.04
C ASN A 173 -2.86 -9.06 -23.61
N THR A 174 -3.10 -9.31 -22.32
CA THR A 174 -4.39 -9.79 -21.82
C THR A 174 -5.47 -8.72 -21.76
N ALA A 175 -5.09 -7.43 -21.77
CA ALA A 175 -6.01 -6.31 -21.89
C ALA A 175 -5.37 -5.17 -22.68
N THR A 176 -6.20 -4.50 -23.46
CA THR A 176 -5.89 -3.25 -24.13
C THR A 176 -6.06 -2.06 -23.19
N LYS A 177 -5.53 -0.89 -23.60
CA LYS A 177 -5.73 0.36 -22.87
C LYS A 177 -7.21 0.70 -22.65
N ASP A 178 -8.04 0.53 -23.68
CA ASP A 178 -9.45 0.88 -23.61
C ASP A 178 -10.23 -0.08 -22.71
N GLU A 179 -9.86 -1.35 -22.65
CA GLU A 179 -10.44 -2.32 -21.72
C GLU A 179 -10.07 -2.00 -20.27
N LEU A 180 -8.80 -1.68 -19.99
CA LEU A 180 -8.35 -1.29 -18.64
C LEU A 180 -9.05 -0.01 -18.16
N LEU A 181 -9.06 1.03 -19.00
CA LEU A 181 -9.72 2.30 -18.68
C LEU A 181 -11.24 2.14 -18.61
N GLY A 182 -11.84 1.33 -19.48
CA GLY A 182 -13.26 1.02 -19.46
C GLY A 182 -13.66 0.29 -18.18
N TRP A 183 -12.85 -0.67 -17.71
CA TRP A 183 -13.04 -1.36 -16.43
C TRP A 183 -12.93 -0.39 -15.25
N PHE A 184 -11.88 0.45 -15.22
CA PHE A 184 -11.64 1.45 -14.18
C PHE A 184 -12.80 2.44 -14.10
N ASP A 185 -13.29 2.88 -15.27
CA ASP A 185 -14.36 3.87 -15.35
C ASP A 185 -15.68 3.39 -14.74
N ARG A 186 -15.87 2.09 -14.53
CA ARG A 186 -17.10 1.54 -13.90
C ARG A 186 -17.24 1.92 -12.43
N PHE A 187 -16.13 2.14 -11.72
CA PHE A 187 -16.13 2.38 -10.28
C PHE A 187 -15.39 3.65 -9.84
N LEU A 188 -14.56 4.25 -10.70
CA LEU A 188 -13.97 5.58 -10.50
C LEU A 188 -14.04 6.35 -11.81
N LYS A 189 -14.35 7.65 -11.79
CA LYS A 189 -14.39 8.44 -13.02
C LYS A 189 -12.98 8.58 -13.59
N LYS A 190 -12.72 7.97 -14.75
CA LYS A 190 -11.41 8.09 -15.43
C LYS A 190 -11.04 9.54 -15.74
N ASP A 191 -12.04 10.40 -15.94
CA ASP A 191 -11.85 11.80 -16.30
C ASP A 191 -11.32 12.64 -15.12
N ASP A 192 -11.35 12.14 -13.89
CA ASP A 192 -10.72 12.76 -12.73
C ASP A 192 -9.19 12.54 -12.71
N PHE A 193 -8.67 11.71 -13.63
CA PHE A 193 -7.27 11.32 -13.70
C PHE A 193 -6.64 11.66 -15.06
N THR A 194 -5.34 11.90 -15.06
CA THR A 194 -4.51 11.97 -16.26
C THR A 194 -3.67 10.70 -16.33
N PHE A 195 -3.85 9.92 -17.39
CA PHE A 195 -3.14 8.66 -17.58
C PHE A 195 -2.00 8.77 -18.58
N THR A 196 -0.83 8.27 -18.18
CA THR A 196 0.34 8.06 -19.05
C THR A 196 0.48 6.58 -19.34
N SER A 197 0.74 6.24 -20.59
CA SER A 197 0.88 4.86 -21.08
C SER A 197 2.34 4.52 -21.30
N LEU A 198 2.76 3.34 -20.86
CA LEU A 198 4.08 2.77 -21.14
C LEU A 198 3.92 1.30 -21.55
N GLN A 199 4.47 0.94 -22.71
CA GLN A 199 4.53 -0.45 -23.16
C GLN A 199 5.93 -1.01 -22.88
N ARG A 200 6.03 -2.20 -22.28
CA ARG A 200 7.28 -2.95 -22.09
C ARG A 200 7.09 -4.37 -22.59
N GLY A 201 7.59 -4.64 -23.80
CA GLY A 201 7.32 -5.92 -24.45
C GLY A 201 5.81 -6.11 -24.65
N GLU A 202 5.27 -7.20 -24.12
CA GLU A 202 3.84 -7.53 -24.17
C GLU A 202 3.02 -6.93 -23.01
N ASP A 203 3.66 -6.21 -22.09
CA ASP A 203 3.01 -5.64 -20.93
C ASP A 203 2.69 -4.16 -21.14
N LEU A 204 1.44 -3.79 -20.87
CA LEU A 204 0.94 -2.42 -20.88
C LEU A 204 0.83 -1.89 -19.44
N TYR A 205 1.39 -0.72 -19.18
CA TYR A 205 1.28 0.00 -17.92
C TYR A 205 0.58 1.34 -18.15
N LEU A 206 -0.47 1.61 -17.38
CA LEU A 206 -1.16 2.89 -17.33
C LEU A 206 -1.00 3.48 -15.93
N ASP A 207 -0.16 4.51 -15.80
CA ASP A 207 0.01 5.26 -14.56
C ASP A 207 -0.89 6.51 -14.61
N GLY A 208 -1.81 6.62 -13.66
CA GLY A 208 -2.76 7.71 -13.52
C GLY A 208 -2.44 8.60 -12.32
N THR A 209 -2.61 9.92 -12.50
CA THR A 209 -2.54 10.90 -11.40
C THR A 209 -3.83 11.71 -11.36
N VAL A 210 -4.30 12.05 -10.16
CA VAL A 210 -5.48 12.93 -10.00
C VAL A 210 -5.20 14.30 -10.66
N LYS A 211 -6.22 14.89 -11.29
CA LYS A 211 -6.16 16.22 -11.92
C LYS A 211 -6.27 17.38 -10.93
#